data_AF-A0A6A5F290-F1
#
_entry.id   AF-A0A6A5F290-F1
#
_cell.length_a   1.000
_cell.length_b   1.000
_cell.length_c   1.000
_cell.angle_alpha   90.00
_cell.angle_beta   90.00
_cell.angle_gamma   90.00
#
_symmetry.space_group_name_H-M   'P 1'
#
loop_
_entity.id
_entity.type
_entity.pdbx_description
1 polymer ?
#
loop_
_entity_poly.entity_id
_entity_poly.type
_entity_poly.pdbx_seq_one_letter_code
_entity_poly.pdbx_strand_id
1 'polypeptide(L)'
;MNTVLSERGSLIIYLDKVSHTRPEEIAFRIHQEMKVGVLQPAAVSIYEYYNQIHCVKFYHPERTAGKLLRLCTSNACTCAEENCSMQNKEEITNDQRTAKICESTRTSITDFAYKVRLESFEEFLSTDIYKVKVLEVIREGSLDESPLNKTRTFLSYPHCRESLDLGTGKTYLIMGTSKDIYRDDHQSSQYVLGERTWIEYWPTEAECQTEEHRITCLGIEDMVQQYQIFGCQQ
;
A
#
# COMPACT_ATOMS: atom_id res chain seq x y z
N MET A 1 10.82 32.40 30.87
CA MET A 1 10.62 31.24 29.99
C MET A 1 9.25 31.36 29.36
N ASN A 2 9.16 31.52 28.04
CA ASN A 2 7.88 31.59 27.32
C ASN A 2 7.33 30.15 27.20
N THR A 3 6.59 29.71 28.22
CA THR A 3 5.92 28.40 28.27
C THR A 3 4.70 28.30 27.35
N VAL A 4 4.26 29.43 26.79
CA VAL A 4 3.01 29.58 26.02
C VAL A 4 3.01 28.80 24.70
N LEU A 5 4.18 28.44 24.14
CA LEU A 5 4.28 27.68 22.88
C LEU A 5 4.43 26.17 23.05
N SER A 6 4.55 25.66 24.29
CA SER A 6 4.82 24.24 24.55
C SER A 6 3.59 23.45 24.99
N GLU A 7 2.39 24.05 24.96
CA GLU A 7 1.25 23.45 25.69
C GLU A 7 0.53 22.31 24.98
N ARG A 8 0.66 22.07 23.67
CA ARG A 8 -0.11 21.00 23.00
C ARG A 8 0.60 20.36 21.80
N GLY A 9 1.54 19.46 22.07
CA GLY A 9 2.14 18.58 21.05
C GLY A 9 3.46 19.03 20.45
N SER A 10 4.06 20.13 20.95
CA SER A 10 5.37 20.63 20.53
C SER A 10 6.30 20.85 21.71
N LEU A 11 7.56 20.44 21.57
CA LEU A 11 8.65 20.69 22.52
C LEU A 11 9.62 21.70 21.90
N ILE A 12 9.91 22.79 22.61
CA ILE A 12 10.90 23.79 22.19
C ILE A 12 12.06 23.77 23.17
N ILE A 13 13.27 23.57 22.66
CA ILE A 13 14.51 23.57 23.44
C ILE A 13 15.33 24.78 23.00
N TYR A 14 15.69 25.63 23.96
CA TYR A 14 16.60 26.75 23.73
C TYR A 14 18.01 26.33 24.10
N LEU A 15 18.95 26.53 23.17
CA LEU A 15 20.38 26.31 23.38
C LEU A 15 21.09 27.65 23.18
N ASP A 16 21.92 28.04 24.15
CA ASP A 16 22.66 29.29 24.07
C ASP A 16 23.69 29.28 22.92
N LYS A 17 24.30 28.11 22.66
CA LYS A 17 25.31 27.88 21.63
C LYS A 17 25.25 26.44 21.14
N VAL A 18 25.68 26.22 19.90
CA VAL A 18 25.89 24.90 19.30
C VAL A 18 27.29 24.86 18.69
N SER A 19 28.04 23.79 18.94
CA SER A 19 29.38 23.60 18.40
C SER A 19 29.38 23.39 16.89
N HIS A 20 30.33 24.03 16.20
CA HIS A 20 30.59 23.81 14.78
C HIS A 20 31.64 22.71 14.52
N THR A 21 32.26 22.16 15.56
CA THR A 21 33.37 21.18 15.43
C THR A 21 33.00 19.78 15.88
N ARG A 22 32.02 19.63 16.77
CA ARG A 22 31.58 18.34 17.30
C ARG A 22 30.05 18.24 17.31
N PRO A 23 29.49 17.06 17.05
CA PRO A 23 28.06 16.83 17.21
C PRO A 23 27.63 17.06 18.67
N GLU A 24 26.51 17.74 18.86
CA GLU A 24 25.82 17.84 20.14
C GLU A 24 24.54 17.00 20.08
N GLU A 25 24.28 16.23 21.14
CA GLU A 25 23.16 15.28 21.18
C GLU A 25 22.28 15.56 22.41
N ILE A 26 20.96 15.54 22.20
CA ILE A 26 19.95 15.65 23.24
C ILE A 26 19.01 14.47 23.07
N ALA A 27 18.83 13.68 24.14
CA ALA A 27 17.97 12.52 24.15
C ALA A 27 16.92 12.65 25.26
N PHE A 28 15.68 12.29 24.95
CA PHE A 28 14.58 12.21 25.91
C PHE A 28 13.65 11.06 25.52
N ARG A 29 12.86 10.58 26.48
CA ARG A 29 11.89 9.50 26.26
C ARG A 29 10.54 10.08 25.90
N ILE A 30 9.84 9.42 24.99
CA ILE A 30 8.48 9.76 24.57
C ILE A 30 7.60 8.55 24.90
N HIS A 31 6.46 8.79 25.53
CA HIS A 31 5.48 7.75 25.88
C HIS A 31 4.19 8.00 25.12
N GLN A 32 3.67 6.97 24.46
CA GLN A 32 2.38 7.02 23.78
C GLN A 32 1.26 6.73 24.79
N GLU A 33 0.45 7.74 25.14
CA GLU A 33 -0.68 7.56 26.06
C GLU A 33 -1.90 6.90 25.39
N MET A 34 -2.12 7.20 24.11
CA MET A 34 -3.25 6.67 23.33
C MET A 34 -2.77 5.95 22.08
N LYS A 35 -3.22 4.71 21.90
CA LYS A 35 -3.01 3.96 20.66
C LYS A 35 -3.97 4.46 19.59
N VAL A 36 -3.42 4.97 18.49
CA VAL A 36 -4.13 5.41 17.29
C VAL A 36 -3.68 4.56 16.10
N GLY A 37 -4.49 4.49 15.04
CA GLY A 37 -4.23 3.59 13.90
C GLY A 37 -3.00 3.97 13.07
N VAL A 38 -2.81 5.26 12.78
CA VAL A 38 -1.68 5.76 11.97
C VAL A 38 -0.98 6.89 12.74
N LEU A 39 0.32 6.75 12.97
CA LEU A 39 1.15 7.78 13.57
C LEU A 39 1.61 8.77 12.50
N GLN A 40 1.45 10.05 12.76
CA GLN A 40 1.99 11.09 11.89
C GLN A 40 3.49 11.28 12.17
N PRO A 41 4.36 11.35 11.14
CA PRO A 41 5.75 11.71 11.32
C PRO A 41 5.90 13.08 11.99
N ALA A 42 6.81 13.17 12.96
CA ALA A 42 7.06 14.41 13.69
C ALA A 42 8.29 15.13 13.13
N ALA A 43 8.23 16.46 13.10
CA ALA A 43 9.30 17.32 12.61
C ALA A 43 10.23 17.76 13.74
N VAL A 44 11.53 17.80 13.47
CA VAL A 44 12.56 18.44 14.27
C VAL A 44 13.13 19.57 13.43
N SER A 45 12.93 20.81 13.89
CA SER A 45 13.41 22.02 13.23
C SER A 45 14.48 22.69 14.07
N ILE A 46 15.61 23.02 13.46
CA ILE A 46 16.69 23.79 14.06
C ILE A 46 16.81 25.10 13.30
N TYR A 47 16.84 26.19 14.04
CA TYR A 47 17.03 27.53 13.49
C TYR A 47 17.72 28.42 14.52
N GLU A 48 18.42 29.44 14.03
CA GLU A 48 19.06 30.45 14.85
C GLU A 48 18.13 31.65 15.02
N TYR A 49 18.13 32.29 16.19
CA TYR A 49 17.20 33.39 16.48
C TYR A 49 17.28 34.55 15.47
N TYR A 50 18.49 34.86 14.97
CA TYR A 50 18.73 35.94 14.01
C TYR A 50 18.70 35.49 12.55
N ASN A 51 18.61 34.19 12.28
CA ASN A 51 18.63 33.64 10.92
C ASN A 51 17.40 32.75 10.68
N GLN A 52 16.59 33.13 9.69
CA GLN A 52 15.34 32.42 9.36
C GLN A 52 15.56 31.15 8.52
N ILE A 53 16.80 30.68 8.36
CA ILE A 53 17.07 29.40 7.70
C ILE A 53 16.77 28.27 8.69
N HIS A 54 15.67 27.57 8.42
CA HIS A 54 15.28 26.38 9.16
C HIS A 54 15.87 25.12 8.51
N CYS A 55 16.58 24.31 9.28
CA CYS A 55 16.89 22.93 8.90
C CYS A 55 15.86 22.01 9.56
N VAL A 56 15.05 21.32 8.76
CA VAL A 56 13.98 20.44 9.24
C VAL A 56 14.26 19.00 8.84
N LYS A 57 14.14 18.07 9.79
CA LYS A 57 14.09 16.63 9.55
C LYS A 57 12.83 16.04 10.16
N PHE A 58 12.39 14.90 9.65
CA PHE A 58 11.27 14.16 10.21
C PHE A 58 11.75 12.84 10.82
N TYR A 59 11.01 12.35 11.81
CA TYR A 59 11.21 11.02 12.37
C TYR A 59 9.86 10.31 12.53
N HIS A 60 9.91 8.98 12.46
CA HIS A 60 8.78 8.10 12.70
C HIS A 60 9.32 6.74 13.18
N PRO A 61 8.71 6.08 14.18
CA PRO A 61 9.26 4.84 14.74
C PRO A 61 9.46 3.72 13.71
N GLU A 62 8.52 3.60 12.76
CA GLU A 62 8.52 2.53 11.75
C GLU A 62 9.03 2.97 10.37
N ARG A 63 9.37 4.25 10.17
CA ARG A 63 9.72 4.78 8.85
C ARG A 63 11.03 5.53 8.87
N THR A 64 11.85 5.29 7.86
CA THR A 64 13.14 5.99 7.75
C THR A 64 12.94 7.47 7.50
N ALA A 65 13.50 8.30 8.40
CA ALA A 65 13.44 9.77 8.35
C ALA A 65 12.01 10.33 8.21
N GLY A 66 11.00 9.61 8.73
CA GLY A 66 9.61 10.05 8.66
C GLY A 66 9.05 10.20 7.23
N LYS A 67 9.66 9.55 6.24
CA LYS A 67 9.19 9.62 4.85
C LYS A 67 7.81 8.98 4.71
N LEU A 68 6.91 9.68 4.04
CA LEU A 68 5.63 9.15 3.58
C LEU A 68 5.82 8.40 2.27
N LEU A 69 4.94 7.45 1.97
CA LEU A 69 4.91 6.83 0.65
C LEU A 69 4.51 7.89 -0.39
N ARG A 70 5.34 8.03 -1.42
CA ARG A 70 5.12 8.96 -2.52
C ARG A 70 5.34 8.22 -3.82
N LEU A 71 4.43 8.44 -4.76
CA LEU A 71 4.54 7.95 -6.12
C LEU A 71 4.98 9.12 -6.96
N CYS A 72 6.22 9.07 -7.41
CA CYS A 72 6.81 10.13 -8.20
C CYS A 72 6.96 9.65 -9.63
N THR A 73 6.26 10.31 -10.55
CA THR A 73 6.61 10.33 -11.97
C THR A 73 7.56 11.51 -12.19
N SER A 74 8.48 11.46 -13.16
CA SER A 74 9.49 12.47 -13.50
C SER A 74 9.34 13.87 -12.85
N ASN A 75 8.21 14.55 -13.06
CA ASN A 75 7.96 15.91 -12.54
C ASN A 75 6.82 16.04 -11.51
N ALA A 76 6.14 14.97 -11.11
CA ALA A 76 5.00 15.02 -10.21
C ALA A 76 5.02 13.89 -9.18
N CYS A 77 4.94 14.22 -7.90
CA CYS A 77 4.77 13.26 -6.82
C CYS A 77 3.36 13.33 -6.24
N THR A 78 2.68 12.20 -6.17
CA THR A 78 1.41 12.04 -5.48
C THR A 78 1.64 11.35 -4.14
N CYS A 79 1.00 11.86 -3.08
CA CYS A 79 0.97 11.20 -1.79
C CYS A 79 0.09 9.95 -1.92
N ALA A 80 0.66 8.79 -1.62
CA ALA A 80 -0.06 7.54 -1.60
C ALA A 80 -0.01 7.05 -0.16
N GLU A 81 -0.67 7.78 0.76
CA GLU A 81 -0.90 7.32 2.13
C GLU A 81 -2.36 6.94 2.24
N GLU A 82 -2.61 5.65 2.37
CA GLU A 82 -3.93 5.04 2.51
C GLU A 82 -3.82 3.88 3.51
N ASN A 83 -4.95 3.39 4.01
CA ASN A 83 -4.96 2.18 4.82
C ASN A 83 -4.47 0.96 4.01
N CYS A 84 -3.95 -0.03 4.73
CA CYS A 84 -3.51 -1.30 4.14
C CYS A 84 -4.66 -2.05 3.49
N SER A 85 -4.41 -2.65 2.31
CA SER A 85 -5.20 -3.81 1.88
C SER A 85 -4.93 -4.98 2.83
N MET A 86 -5.96 -5.79 3.05
CA MET A 86 -5.83 -7.05 3.78
C MET A 86 -6.09 -8.20 2.82
N GLN A 87 -5.32 -9.28 2.95
CA GLN A 87 -5.63 -10.49 2.21
C GLN A 87 -6.92 -11.09 2.79
N ASN A 88 -7.93 -11.27 1.93
CA ASN A 88 -9.18 -11.89 2.32
C ASN A 88 -8.94 -13.40 2.52
N LYS A 89 -8.95 -13.83 3.79
CA LYS A 89 -8.77 -15.23 4.20
C LYS A 89 -10.02 -15.84 4.84
N GLU A 90 -11.02 -15.02 5.17
CA GLU A 90 -12.26 -15.45 5.81
C GLU A 90 -13.24 -16.09 4.81
N GLU A 91 -14.36 -16.63 5.29
CA GLU A 91 -15.42 -17.26 4.46
C GLU A 91 -16.10 -16.22 3.55
N ILE A 92 -15.49 -15.95 2.41
CA ILE A 92 -16.01 -15.08 1.36
C ILE A 92 -17.10 -15.83 0.59
N THR A 93 -18.29 -15.24 0.49
CA THR A 93 -19.38 -15.80 -0.30
C THR A 93 -19.21 -15.52 -1.79
N ASN A 94 -19.77 -16.36 -2.67
CA ASN A 94 -19.72 -16.13 -4.11
C ASN A 94 -20.38 -14.79 -4.50
N ASP A 95 -21.50 -14.45 -3.85
CA ASP A 95 -22.19 -13.18 -4.06
C ASP A 95 -21.28 -11.97 -3.78
N GLN A 96 -20.43 -12.05 -2.75
CA GLN A 96 -19.45 -11.00 -2.45
C GLN A 96 -18.39 -10.86 -3.56
N ARG A 97 -17.87 -11.97 -4.09
CA ARG A 97 -16.90 -11.94 -5.21
C ARG A 97 -17.54 -11.35 -6.47
N THR A 98 -18.75 -11.81 -6.83
CA THR A 98 -19.49 -11.34 -8.00
C THR A 98 -19.89 -9.86 -7.86
N ALA A 99 -20.32 -9.43 -6.68
CA ALA A 99 -20.59 -8.02 -6.41
C ALA A 99 -19.32 -7.16 -6.49
N LYS A 100 -18.18 -7.66 -5.97
CA LYS A 100 -16.92 -6.92 -5.97
C LYS A 100 -16.35 -6.72 -7.37
N ILE A 101 -16.32 -7.74 -8.22
CA ILE A 101 -15.81 -7.59 -9.59
C ILE A 101 -16.64 -6.60 -10.41
N CYS A 102 -17.92 -6.44 -10.10
CA CYS A 102 -18.86 -5.52 -10.73
C CYS A 102 -19.11 -4.23 -9.95
N GLU A 103 -18.34 -3.98 -8.90
CA GLU A 103 -18.49 -2.79 -8.08
C GLU A 103 -18.26 -1.53 -8.91
N SER A 104 -19.28 -0.66 -8.96
CA SER A 104 -19.28 0.58 -9.74
C SER A 104 -19.93 1.73 -8.95
N THR A 105 -19.75 1.74 -7.64
CA THR A 105 -20.29 2.79 -6.77
C THR A 105 -19.51 4.09 -6.94
N ARG A 106 -20.09 5.22 -6.50
CA ARG A 106 -19.41 6.52 -6.55
C ARG A 106 -18.10 6.55 -5.74
N THR A 107 -17.97 5.68 -4.75
CA THR A 107 -16.86 5.65 -3.78
C THR A 107 -15.85 4.52 -4.04
N SER A 108 -16.26 3.45 -4.71
CA SER A 108 -15.42 2.29 -5.03
C SER A 108 -15.82 1.74 -6.40
N ILE A 109 -14.83 1.60 -7.28
CA ILE A 109 -15.00 1.08 -8.64
C ILE A 109 -13.94 0.00 -8.85
N THR A 110 -14.34 -1.18 -9.28
CA THR A 110 -13.42 -2.21 -9.74
C THR A 110 -13.22 -2.04 -11.24
N ASP A 111 -12.04 -1.56 -11.65
CA ASP A 111 -11.71 -1.32 -13.06
C ASP A 111 -11.01 -2.52 -13.69
N PHE A 112 -10.21 -3.26 -12.91
CA PHE A 112 -9.47 -4.43 -13.38
C PHE A 112 -9.57 -5.60 -12.40
N ALA A 113 -9.44 -6.82 -12.93
CA ALA A 113 -9.37 -8.06 -12.15
C ALA A 113 -8.40 -9.03 -12.82
N TYR A 114 -7.35 -9.44 -12.11
CA TYR A 114 -6.29 -10.28 -12.62
C TYR A 114 -6.02 -11.48 -11.71
N LYS A 115 -5.68 -12.61 -12.33
CA LYS A 115 -4.97 -13.71 -11.66
C LYS A 115 -3.48 -13.47 -11.81
N VAL A 116 -2.77 -13.33 -10.70
CA VAL A 116 -1.34 -13.04 -10.69
C VAL A 116 -0.55 -14.10 -9.93
N ARG A 117 0.72 -14.28 -10.29
CA ARG A 117 1.68 -15.06 -9.50
C ARG A 117 2.78 -14.16 -8.96
N LEU A 118 3.05 -14.22 -7.67
CA LEU A 118 4.16 -13.47 -7.09
C LEU A 118 5.50 -14.12 -7.51
N GLU A 119 6.33 -13.39 -8.26
CA GLU A 119 7.64 -13.86 -8.72
C GLU A 119 8.75 -13.51 -7.74
N SER A 120 8.76 -12.27 -7.24
CA SER A 120 9.73 -11.83 -6.24
C SER A 120 9.16 -10.75 -5.34
N PHE A 121 9.73 -10.64 -4.15
CA PHE A 121 9.42 -9.64 -3.15
C PHE A 121 10.72 -8.96 -2.72
N GLU A 122 10.73 -7.64 -2.74
CA GLU A 122 11.86 -6.81 -2.33
C GLU A 122 11.40 -5.86 -1.21
N GLU A 123 11.99 -6.04 -0.03
CA GLU A 123 11.74 -5.19 1.13
C GLU A 123 12.52 -3.88 1.02
N PHE A 124 11.84 -2.75 1.18
CA PHE A 124 12.52 -1.48 1.38
C PHE A 124 11.98 -0.74 2.61
N LEU A 125 12.74 0.27 3.02
CA LEU A 125 12.47 1.04 4.23
C LEU A 125 11.25 1.99 4.14
N SER A 126 10.72 2.21 2.94
CA SER A 126 9.57 3.10 2.70
C SER A 126 8.46 2.46 1.89
N THR A 127 8.81 1.53 0.99
CA THR A 127 7.89 0.98 0.00
C THR A 127 8.32 -0.43 -0.34
N ASP A 128 7.49 -1.40 -0.03
CA ASP A 128 7.76 -2.77 -0.46
C ASP A 128 7.35 -2.97 -1.91
N ILE A 129 8.14 -3.78 -2.62
CA ILE A 129 7.97 -4.03 -4.04
C ILE A 129 7.67 -5.50 -4.27
N TYR A 130 6.50 -5.78 -4.85
CA TYR A 130 6.03 -7.10 -5.23
C TYR A 130 6.05 -7.20 -6.76
N LYS A 131 6.95 -8.00 -7.32
CA LYS A 131 6.97 -8.27 -8.76
C LYS A 131 6.08 -9.47 -9.02
N VAL A 132 4.98 -9.24 -9.73
CA VAL A 132 4.00 -10.28 -10.04
C VAL A 132 3.90 -10.49 -11.54
N LYS A 133 3.65 -11.71 -11.96
CA LYS A 133 3.31 -12.04 -13.34
C LYS A 133 1.81 -12.20 -13.49
N VAL A 134 1.22 -11.47 -14.43
CA VAL A 134 -0.21 -11.61 -14.74
C VAL A 134 -0.40 -12.88 -15.56
N LEU A 135 -1.11 -13.85 -14.99
CA LEU A 135 -1.38 -15.14 -15.63
C LEU A 135 -2.70 -15.12 -16.41
N GLU A 136 -3.70 -14.42 -15.89
CA GLU A 136 -5.03 -14.34 -16.50
C GLU A 136 -5.63 -12.94 -16.30
N VAL A 137 -6.33 -12.45 -17.32
CA VAL A 137 -7.03 -11.18 -17.31
C VAL A 137 -8.52 -11.47 -17.32
N ILE A 138 -9.17 -11.30 -16.16
CA ILE A 138 -10.61 -11.56 -16.01
C ILE A 138 -11.38 -10.32 -16.46
N ARG A 139 -10.93 -9.14 -15.99
CA ARG A 139 -11.45 -7.84 -16.38
C ARG A 139 -10.29 -6.95 -16.80
N GLU A 140 -10.33 -6.47 -18.04
CA GLU A 140 -9.31 -5.59 -18.60
C GLU A 140 -9.49 -4.16 -18.10
N GLY A 141 -8.43 -3.59 -17.53
CA GLY A 141 -8.40 -2.19 -17.12
C GLY A 141 -8.15 -1.24 -18.30
N SER A 142 -8.58 0.01 -18.17
CA SER A 142 -8.42 1.03 -19.23
C SER A 142 -7.01 1.60 -19.35
N LEU A 143 -6.17 1.47 -18.31
CA LEU A 143 -4.86 2.14 -18.25
C LEU A 143 -3.66 1.21 -18.51
N ASP A 144 -3.80 -0.11 -18.35
CA ASP A 144 -2.69 -1.05 -18.54
C ASP A 144 -2.88 -1.86 -19.83
N GLU A 145 -2.04 -1.59 -20.82
CA GLU A 145 -2.17 -2.19 -22.15
C GLU A 145 -1.58 -3.60 -22.19
N SER A 146 -2.45 -4.58 -22.47
CA SER A 146 -2.10 -6.00 -22.60
C SER A 146 -1.29 -6.53 -21.42
N PRO A 147 -1.88 -6.62 -20.21
CA PRO A 147 -1.17 -7.05 -19.00
C PRO A 147 -0.77 -8.54 -19.03
N LEU A 148 -1.48 -9.36 -19.80
CA LEU A 148 -1.30 -10.81 -19.86
C LEU A 148 0.15 -11.23 -20.11
N ASN A 149 0.64 -12.17 -19.31
CA ASN A 149 2.00 -12.74 -19.33
C ASN A 149 3.14 -11.74 -19.10
N LYS A 150 2.85 -10.48 -18.77
CA LYS A 150 3.86 -9.48 -18.43
C LYS A 150 4.03 -9.41 -16.91
N THR A 151 5.25 -9.07 -16.49
CA THR A 151 5.54 -8.74 -15.10
C THR A 151 5.05 -7.31 -14.82
N ARG A 152 4.42 -7.14 -13.66
CA ARG A 152 3.92 -5.87 -13.11
C ARG A 152 4.45 -5.68 -11.71
N THR A 153 4.57 -4.43 -11.33
CA THR A 153 5.10 -4.04 -10.03
C THR A 153 3.95 -3.57 -9.15
N PHE A 154 3.74 -4.23 -8.02
CA PHE A 154 2.80 -3.83 -6.98
C PHE A 154 3.59 -3.24 -5.81
N LEU A 155 3.10 -2.13 -5.29
CA LEU A 155 3.72 -1.36 -4.21
C LEU A 155 2.83 -1.45 -2.98
N SER A 156 3.44 -1.69 -1.82
CA SER A 156 2.74 -1.61 -0.54
C SER A 156 3.61 -0.97 0.53
N TYR A 157 3.04 -0.78 1.71
CA TYR A 157 3.72 -0.20 2.86
C TYR A 157 4.35 -1.30 3.72
N PRO A 158 5.53 -1.04 4.33
CA PRO A 158 6.16 -1.98 5.25
C PRO A 158 5.28 -2.43 6.42
N HIS A 159 4.41 -1.55 6.93
CA HIS A 159 3.49 -1.87 8.01
C HIS A 159 2.30 -2.75 7.57
N CYS A 160 2.09 -2.95 6.27
CA CYS A 160 1.02 -3.79 5.72
C CYS A 160 1.46 -5.23 5.44
N ARG A 161 2.74 -5.59 5.64
CA ARG A 161 3.28 -6.92 5.32
C ARG A 161 2.50 -8.06 5.98
N GLU A 162 2.24 -7.93 7.28
CA GLU A 162 1.53 -8.96 8.05
C GLU A 162 0.08 -9.13 7.58
N SER A 163 -0.58 -8.03 7.22
CA SER A 163 -1.97 -8.04 6.71
C SER A 163 -2.09 -8.60 5.29
N LEU A 164 -1.06 -8.41 4.47
CA LEU A 164 -1.01 -8.88 3.08
C LEU A 164 -0.61 -10.35 2.98
N ASP A 165 0.36 -10.79 3.78
CA ASP A 165 0.85 -12.18 3.86
C ASP A 165 1.03 -12.87 2.49
N LEU A 166 1.64 -12.16 1.53
CA LEU A 166 1.88 -12.67 0.19
C LEU A 166 3.14 -13.53 0.14
N GLY A 167 3.00 -14.77 -0.33
CA GLY A 167 4.09 -15.73 -0.47
C GLY A 167 4.63 -15.81 -1.89
N THR A 168 5.96 -15.87 -2.04
CA THR A 168 6.60 -16.03 -3.36
C THR A 168 6.20 -17.37 -3.99
N GLY A 169 5.92 -17.37 -5.30
CA GLY A 169 5.47 -18.54 -6.06
C GLY A 169 3.98 -18.83 -5.97
N LYS A 170 3.27 -18.23 -5.02
CA LYS A 170 1.81 -18.35 -4.85
C LYS A 170 1.04 -17.49 -5.85
N THR A 171 -0.20 -17.90 -6.10
CA THR A 171 -1.14 -17.22 -6.99
C THR A 171 -2.24 -16.50 -6.22
N TYR A 172 -2.66 -15.34 -6.73
CA TYR A 172 -3.62 -14.47 -6.08
C TYR A 172 -4.59 -13.88 -7.09
N LEU A 173 -5.85 -13.71 -6.69
CA LEU A 173 -6.82 -12.84 -7.35
C LEU A 173 -6.63 -11.43 -6.83
N ILE A 174 -6.36 -10.47 -7.74
CA ILE A 174 -6.28 -9.05 -7.40
C ILE A 174 -7.32 -8.28 -8.21
N MET A 175 -8.17 -7.53 -7.51
CA MET A 175 -9.15 -6.62 -8.13
C MET A 175 -8.97 -5.21 -7.57
N GLY A 176 -8.95 -4.21 -8.43
CA GLY A 176 -8.66 -2.84 -8.01
C GLY A 176 -9.18 -1.79 -8.98
N THR A 177 -8.87 -0.51 -8.69
CA THR A 177 -9.25 0.63 -9.52
C THR A 177 -8.07 1.15 -10.34
N SER A 178 -8.38 1.69 -11.52
CA SER A 178 -7.43 2.41 -12.37
C SER A 178 -6.81 3.62 -11.67
N LYS A 179 -7.42 4.16 -10.60
CA LYS A 179 -6.83 5.26 -9.80
C LYS A 179 -5.53 4.86 -9.10
N ASP A 180 -5.35 3.57 -8.83
CA ASP A 180 -4.18 3.04 -8.12
C ASP A 180 -3.09 2.59 -9.10
N ILE A 181 -3.29 2.83 -10.41
CA ILE A 181 -2.33 2.51 -11.46
C ILE A 181 -1.55 3.76 -11.84
N TYR A 182 -0.23 3.65 -11.74
CA TYR A 182 0.71 4.71 -12.07
C TYR A 182 1.65 4.20 -13.16
N ARG A 183 1.89 5.03 -14.18
CA ARG A 183 2.89 4.71 -15.20
C ARG A 183 4.23 5.29 -14.76
N ASP A 184 5.22 4.41 -14.66
CA ASP A 184 6.61 4.82 -14.48
C ASP A 184 7.13 5.50 -15.74
N ASP A 185 8.22 6.27 -15.62
CA ASP A 185 8.91 6.94 -16.73
C ASP A 185 9.39 5.93 -17.81
N HIS A 186 9.51 4.65 -17.44
CA HIS A 186 9.81 3.52 -18.32
C HIS A 186 8.59 2.84 -18.96
N GLN A 187 7.39 3.44 -18.87
CA GLN A 187 6.11 2.92 -19.39
C GLN A 187 5.63 1.60 -18.75
N SER A 188 6.27 1.13 -17.68
CA SER A 188 5.75 0.00 -16.90
C SER A 188 4.68 0.47 -15.92
N SER A 189 3.50 -0.15 -15.98
CA SER A 189 2.41 0.07 -15.03
C SER A 189 2.80 -0.44 -13.64
N GLN A 190 2.80 0.46 -12.66
CA GLN A 190 2.95 0.19 -11.23
C GLN A 190 1.58 0.31 -10.56
N TYR A 191 1.33 -0.55 -9.57
CA TYR A 191 0.04 -0.67 -8.89
C TYR A 191 0.24 -0.43 -7.40
N VAL A 192 -0.64 0.33 -6.77
CA VAL A 192 -0.60 0.56 -5.32
C VAL A 192 -1.62 -0.34 -4.64
N LEU A 193 -1.18 -1.12 -3.67
CA LEU A 193 -2.08 -1.91 -2.83
C LEU A 193 -2.67 -1.00 -1.74
N GLY A 194 -3.79 -0.36 -2.07
CA GLY A 194 -4.57 0.49 -1.18
C GLY A 194 -5.76 -0.21 -0.51
N GLU A 195 -6.44 0.45 0.41
CA GLU A 195 -7.55 -0.10 1.22
C GLU A 195 -8.62 -0.82 0.39
N ARG A 196 -8.89 -0.32 -0.82
CA ARG A 196 -9.95 -0.82 -1.71
C ARG A 196 -9.53 -1.99 -2.59
N THR A 197 -8.24 -2.32 -2.60
CA THR A 197 -7.71 -3.41 -3.42
C THR A 197 -8.13 -4.74 -2.80
N TRP A 198 -8.87 -5.53 -3.56
CA TRP A 198 -9.22 -6.90 -3.16
C TRP A 198 -8.06 -7.82 -3.46
N ILE A 199 -7.64 -8.60 -2.47
CA ILE A 199 -6.60 -9.61 -2.62
C ILE A 199 -7.09 -10.90 -2.00
N GLU A 200 -7.07 -11.99 -2.76
CA GLU A 200 -7.51 -13.29 -2.30
C GLU A 200 -6.54 -14.38 -2.79
N TYR A 201 -6.23 -15.37 -1.94
CA TYR A 201 -5.39 -16.47 -2.37
C TYR A 201 -6.11 -17.28 -3.44
N TRP A 202 -5.42 -17.55 -4.55
CA TRP A 202 -5.91 -18.46 -5.58
C TRP A 202 -5.14 -19.78 -5.45
N PRO A 203 -5.75 -20.84 -4.88
CA PRO A 203 -5.05 -22.10 -4.64
C PRO A 203 -4.66 -22.81 -5.95
N THR A 204 -3.64 -23.64 -5.88
CA THR A 204 -3.22 -24.50 -7.00
C THR A 204 -4.24 -25.61 -7.25
N GLU A 205 -4.24 -26.21 -8.45
CA GLU A 205 -5.16 -27.32 -8.80
C GLU A 205 -5.09 -28.51 -7.81
N ALA A 206 -3.88 -28.77 -7.27
CA ALA A 206 -3.68 -29.80 -6.26
C ALA A 206 -4.28 -29.40 -4.90
N GLU A 207 -4.10 -28.14 -4.48
CA GLU A 207 -4.68 -27.61 -3.25
C GLU A 207 -6.21 -27.57 -3.31
N CYS A 208 -6.80 -27.29 -4.48
CA CYS A 208 -8.26 -27.31 -4.69
C CYS A 208 -8.91 -28.69 -4.44
N GLN A 209 -8.13 -29.78 -4.36
CA GLN A 209 -8.64 -31.10 -4.00
C GLN A 209 -8.84 -31.27 -2.48
N THR A 210 -8.33 -30.34 -1.67
CA THR A 210 -8.48 -30.35 -0.22
C THR A 210 -9.78 -29.67 0.20
N GLU A 211 -10.40 -30.13 1.29
CA GLU A 211 -11.65 -29.54 1.79
C GLU A 211 -11.49 -28.06 2.20
N GLU A 212 -10.29 -27.69 2.65
CA GLU A 212 -9.95 -26.31 3.04
C GLU A 212 -10.06 -25.31 1.88
N HIS A 213 -9.58 -25.69 0.69
CA HIS A 213 -9.49 -24.77 -0.46
C HIS A 213 -10.57 -25.00 -1.51
N ARG A 214 -11.30 -26.11 -1.44
CA ARG A 214 -12.33 -26.47 -2.42
C ARG A 214 -13.39 -25.39 -2.61
N ILE A 215 -13.88 -24.80 -1.52
CA ILE A 215 -14.90 -23.75 -1.57
C ILE A 215 -14.36 -22.50 -2.26
N THR A 216 -13.14 -22.08 -1.91
CA THR A 216 -12.47 -20.92 -2.53
C THR A 216 -12.26 -21.13 -4.02
N CYS A 217 -11.75 -22.29 -4.44
CA CYS A 217 -11.52 -22.58 -5.86
C CYS A 217 -12.82 -22.53 -6.66
N LEU A 218 -13.86 -23.22 -6.19
CA LEU A 218 -15.17 -23.23 -6.85
C LEU A 218 -15.79 -21.82 -6.89
N GLY A 219 -15.65 -21.05 -5.82
CA GLY A 219 -16.21 -19.70 -5.74
C GLY A 219 -15.52 -18.71 -6.67
N ILE A 220 -14.20 -18.80 -6.82
CA ILE A 220 -13.46 -17.97 -7.77
C ILE A 220 -13.79 -18.39 -9.21
N GLU A 221 -13.83 -19.69 -9.51
CA GLU A 221 -14.18 -20.20 -10.85
C GLU A 221 -15.59 -19.81 -11.27
N ASP A 222 -16.58 -19.95 -10.37
CA ASP A 222 -17.96 -19.51 -10.59
C ASP A 222 -18.04 -18.01 -10.89
N MET A 223 -17.34 -17.18 -10.11
CA MET A 223 -17.28 -15.74 -10.35
C MET A 223 -16.69 -15.41 -11.73
N VAL A 224 -15.58 -16.07 -12.12
CA VAL A 224 -14.95 -15.86 -13.43
C VAL A 224 -15.90 -16.27 -14.56
N GLN A 225 -16.55 -17.43 -14.45
CA GLN A 225 -17.50 -17.91 -15.45
C GLN A 225 -18.70 -16.97 -15.58
N GLN A 226 -19.29 -16.55 -14.45
CA GLN A 226 -20.42 -15.63 -14.44
C GLN A 226 -20.05 -14.30 -15.11
N TYR A 227 -18.88 -13.74 -14.77
CA TYR A 227 -18.40 -12.50 -15.39
C TYR A 227 -18.14 -12.65 -16.88
N GLN A 228 -17.51 -13.75 -17.33
CA GLN A 228 -17.23 -13.98 -18.75
C GLN A 228 -18.49 -14.19 -19.59
N ILE A 229 -19.53 -14.81 -19.02
CA ILE A 229 -20.78 -15.11 -19.75
C ILE A 229 -21.74 -13.91 -19.73
N PHE A 230 -21.92 -13.28 -18.57
CA PHE A 230 -22.96 -12.28 -18.35
C PHE A 230 -22.44 -10.85 -18.20
N GLY A 231 -21.13 -10.67 -17.97
CA GLY A 231 -20.56 -9.39 -17.58
C GLY A 231 -21.14 -8.87 -16.26
N CYS A 232 -21.18 -7.54 -16.12
CA CYS A 232 -21.86 -6.90 -15.00
C CYS A 232 -23.29 -6.52 -15.40
N GLN A 233 -24.27 -7.07 -14.70
CA GLN A 233 -25.66 -6.66 -14.83
C GLN A 233 -25.83 -5.28 -14.15
N GLN A 234 -26.32 -4.29 -14.90
CA GLN A 234 -26.61 -2.94 -14.40
C GLN A 234 -27.95 -2.85 -13.70
#